data_AF-A0A1F6ZDJ4-F1
#
_entry.id   AF-A0A1F6ZDJ4-F1
#
_cell.length_a   1.000
_cell.length_b   1.000
_cell.length_c   1.000
_cell.angle_alpha   90.00
_cell.angle_beta   90.00
_cell.angle_gamma   90.00
#
_symmetry.space_group_name_H-M   'P 1'
#
loop_
_entity.id
_entity.type
_entity.pdbx_description
1 polymer ?
#
loop_
_entity_poly.entity_id
_entity_poly.type
_entity_poly.pdbx_seq_one_letter_code
_entity_poly.pdbx_strand_id
1 'polypeptide(L)'
;MTFSIDYNRKDGDGYTKYAVDWNWEIRGRWARSEKEGVRWNFIAGLDKEAYLAILQKFGLEDERKTLTLEKTITMSPERLGEIRRTKEKVQKLPRLEIISDSLGDNTKIA
;
A
#
# COMPACT_ATOMS: atom_id res chain seq x y z
N MET A 1 7.08 1.70 -12.65
CA MET A 1 7.69 1.74 -11.31
C MET A 1 6.70 1.10 -10.36
N THR A 2 7.16 0.15 -9.54
CA THR A 2 6.35 -0.48 -8.50
C THR A 2 6.51 0.34 -7.23
N PHE A 3 5.40 0.58 -6.51
CA PHE A 3 5.43 1.14 -5.18
C PHE A 3 4.87 0.10 -4.23
N SER A 4 5.62 -0.23 -3.20
CA SER A 4 5.27 -1.30 -2.28
C SER A 4 5.07 -0.75 -0.88
N ILE A 5 4.18 -1.39 -0.13
CA ILE A 5 3.91 -1.09 1.27
C ILE A 5 3.91 -2.39 2.04
N ASP A 6 4.78 -2.54 3.03
CA ASP A 6 4.76 -3.70 3.90
C ASP A 6 3.82 -3.49 5.09
N TYR A 7 3.16 -4.57 5.51
CA TYR A 7 2.33 -4.53 6.71
C TYR A 7 2.27 -5.91 7.35
N ASN A 8 2.09 -5.92 8.66
CA ASN A 8 1.90 -7.16 9.42
C ASN A 8 0.43 -7.30 9.78
N ARG A 9 -0.12 -8.48 9.57
CA ARG A 9 -1.47 -8.83 10.02
C ARG A 9 -1.37 -9.90 11.09
N LYS A 10 -2.16 -9.74 12.15
CA LYS A 10 -2.26 -10.73 13.22
C LYS A 10 -3.15 -11.87 12.75
N ASP A 11 -2.59 -13.06 12.62
CA ASP A 11 -3.30 -14.28 12.24
C ASP A 11 -3.12 -15.31 13.36
N GLY A 12 -4.18 -15.52 14.17
CA GLY A 12 -4.12 -16.36 15.37
C GLY A 12 -3.16 -15.80 16.43
N ASP A 13 -2.21 -16.64 16.86
CA ASP A 13 -1.18 -16.31 17.85
C ASP A 13 0.08 -15.67 17.24
N GLY A 14 0.14 -15.54 15.91
CA GLY A 14 1.29 -15.03 15.17
C GLY A 14 1.03 -13.75 14.38
N TYR A 15 2.10 -13.24 13.76
CA TYR A 15 2.04 -12.19 12.76
C TYR A 15 2.52 -12.74 11.42
N THR A 16 1.71 -12.56 10.40
CA THR A 16 2.07 -12.86 9.02
C THR A 16 2.41 -11.56 8.31
N LYS A 17 3.49 -11.58 7.52
CA LYS A 17 3.96 -10.41 6.78
C LYS A 17 3.32 -10.39 5.40
N TYR A 18 2.72 -9.26 5.07
CA TYR A 18 2.08 -8.99 3.80
C TYR A 18 2.67 -7.74 3.15
N ALA A 19 2.35 -7.55 1.88
CA ALA A 19 2.62 -6.32 1.16
C ALA A 19 1.46 -5.96 0.24
N VAL A 20 1.38 -4.67 -0.09
CA VAL A 20 0.55 -4.18 -1.19
C VAL A 20 1.41 -3.42 -2.18
N ASP A 21 1.31 -3.82 -3.43
CA ASP A 21 2.20 -3.42 -4.50
C ASP A 21 1.39 -2.80 -5.63
N TRP A 22 1.66 -1.53 -5.94
CA TRP A 22 1.08 -0.85 -7.09
C TRP A 22 1.75 -1.31 -8.38
N ASN A 23 0.95 -1.67 -9.39
CA ASN A 23 1.43 -2.08 -10.72
C ASN A 23 2.31 -3.35 -10.74
N TRP A 24 2.27 -4.20 -9.72
CA TRP A 24 3.02 -5.46 -9.71
C TRP A 24 2.33 -6.55 -10.53
N GLU A 25 1.37 -7.28 -9.96
CA GLU A 25 0.64 -8.35 -10.68
C GLU A 25 -0.51 -7.81 -11.54
N ILE A 26 -1.16 -6.73 -11.10
CA ILE A 26 -2.31 -6.14 -11.79
C ILE A 26 -1.97 -4.70 -12.17
N ARG A 27 -1.85 -4.43 -13.46
CA ARG A 27 -1.59 -3.07 -13.98
C ARG A 27 -2.74 -2.12 -13.61
N GLY A 28 -2.38 -0.92 -13.17
CA GLY A 28 -3.29 0.14 -12.75
C GLY A 28 -4.00 -0.12 -11.43
N ARG A 29 -3.52 -1.09 -10.64
CA ARG A 29 -4.13 -1.47 -9.35
C ARG A 29 -3.08 -1.82 -8.31
N TRP A 30 -3.52 -1.74 -7.06
CA TRP A 30 -2.84 -2.39 -5.94
C TRP A 30 -3.12 -3.89 -5.96
N ALA A 31 -2.07 -4.68 -5.85
CA ALA A 31 -2.12 -6.12 -5.64
C ALA A 31 -1.60 -6.42 -4.23
N ARG A 32 -2.16 -7.44 -3.58
CA ARG A 32 -1.66 -7.89 -2.28
C ARG A 32 -0.77 -9.11 -2.44
N SER A 33 0.23 -9.24 -1.58
CA SER A 33 1.05 -10.43 -1.44
C SER A 33 1.27 -10.83 0.02
N GLU A 34 1.53 -12.12 0.24
CA GLU A 34 1.96 -12.69 1.52
C GLU A 34 3.39 -13.22 1.41
N LYS A 35 4.17 -13.06 2.47
CA LYS A 35 5.54 -13.55 2.53
C LYS A 35 5.60 -14.96 3.09
N GLU A 36 6.02 -15.91 2.25
CA GLU A 36 6.31 -17.29 2.65
C GLU A 36 7.80 -17.59 2.46
N GLY A 37 8.53 -17.67 3.57
CA GLY A 37 9.99 -17.77 3.56
C GLY A 37 10.65 -16.58 2.87
N VAL A 38 11.24 -16.82 1.69
CA VAL A 38 11.89 -15.78 0.85
C VAL A 38 11.02 -15.29 -0.31
N ARG A 39 9.85 -15.89 -0.52
CA ARG A 39 8.96 -15.60 -1.66
C ARG A 39 7.78 -14.73 -1.24
N TRP A 40 7.27 -13.98 -2.21
CA TRP A 40 6.02 -13.23 -2.10
C TRP A 40 4.99 -13.88 -3.01
N ASN A 41 3.88 -14.33 -2.42
CA ASN A 41 2.81 -15.00 -3.13
C ASN A 41 1.64 -14.03 -3.31
N PHE A 42 1.15 -13.89 -4.54
CA PHE A 42 -0.01 -13.04 -4.85
C PHE A 42 -1.28 -13.53 -4.14
N ILE A 43 -2.04 -12.58 -3.58
CA ILE A 43 -3.36 -12.82 -3.01
C ILE A 43 -4.38 -11.95 -3.74
N ALA A 44 -5.46 -12.60 -4.20
CA ALA A 44 -6.54 -11.92 -4.87
C ALA A 44 -7.25 -10.91 -3.94
N GLY A 45 -7.38 -9.67 -4.42
CA GLY A 45 -8.11 -8.60 -3.75
C GLY A 45 -7.36 -7.94 -2.59
N LEU A 46 -7.83 -6.74 -2.24
CA LEU A 46 -7.42 -6.02 -1.03
C LEU A 46 -8.42 -6.30 0.09
N ASP A 47 -7.92 -6.71 1.25
CA ASP A 47 -8.73 -6.74 2.47
C ASP A 47 -8.69 -5.38 3.19
N LYS A 48 -9.36 -5.32 4.33
CA LYS A 48 -9.44 -4.09 5.14
C LYS A 48 -8.05 -3.67 5.60
N GLU A 49 -7.24 -4.61 6.04
CA GLU A 49 -5.89 -4.38 6.56
C GLU A 49 -4.96 -3.80 5.48
N ALA A 50 -4.99 -4.37 4.28
CA ALA A 50 -4.30 -3.86 3.10
C ALA A 50 -4.69 -2.40 2.78
N TYR A 51 -5.99 -2.12 2.75
CA TYR A 51 -6.49 -0.77 2.52
C TYR A 51 -6.06 0.22 3.60
N LEU A 52 -6.09 -0.20 4.87
CA LEU A 52 -5.61 0.63 5.98
C LEU A 52 -4.11 0.90 5.88
N ALA A 53 -3.31 -0.09 5.47
CA ALA A 53 -1.87 0.07 5.25
C ALA A 53 -1.59 1.12 4.17
N ILE A 54 -2.35 1.11 3.06
CA ILE A 54 -2.26 2.14 2.02
C ILE A 54 -2.56 3.52 2.64
N LEU A 55 -3.71 3.71 3.27
CA LEU A 55 -4.07 5.02 3.81
C LEU A 55 -3.05 5.51 4.85
N GLN A 56 -2.55 4.63 5.70
CA GLN A 56 -1.55 4.96 6.71
C GLN A 56 -0.23 5.41 6.08
N LYS A 57 0.25 4.71 5.05
CA LYS A 57 1.50 5.09 4.35
C LYS A 57 1.44 6.52 3.79
N PHE A 58 0.26 6.94 3.35
CA PHE A 58 0.03 8.27 2.80
C PHE A 58 -0.46 9.29 3.85
N GLY A 59 -0.69 8.90 5.10
CA GLY A 59 -1.22 9.78 6.14
C GLY A 59 -2.63 10.30 5.85
N LEU A 60 -3.50 9.42 5.33
CA LEU A 60 -4.86 9.69 4.85
C LEU A 60 -5.93 8.88 5.60
N GLU A 61 -5.65 8.41 6.81
CA GLU A 61 -6.59 7.57 7.58
C GLU A 61 -7.90 8.28 7.91
N ASP A 62 -7.90 9.61 8.05
CA ASP A 62 -9.12 10.39 8.30
C ASP A 62 -10.00 10.53 7.04
N GLU A 63 -9.45 10.23 5.86
CA GLU A 63 -10.14 10.32 4.57
C GLU A 63 -10.92 9.05 4.24
N ARG A 64 -11.06 8.09 5.18
CA ARG A 64 -11.79 6.82 4.97
C ARG A 64 -13.22 7.00 4.47
N LYS A 65 -13.85 8.16 4.71
CA LYS A 65 -15.19 8.48 4.21
C LYS A 65 -15.20 8.76 2.70
N THR A 66 -14.13 9.33 2.15
CA THR A 66 -14.02 9.76 0.76
C THR A 66 -13.22 8.76 -0.09
N LEU A 67 -12.15 8.21 0.48
CA LEU A 67 -11.28 7.19 -0.08
C LEU A 67 -11.74 5.80 0.35
N THR A 68 -12.79 5.28 -0.28
CA THR A 68 -13.25 3.91 -0.03
C THR A 68 -12.23 2.87 -0.54
N LEU A 69 -12.37 1.61 -0.11
CA LEU A 69 -11.58 0.47 -0.61
C LEU A 69 -11.58 0.41 -2.15
N GLU A 70 -12.78 0.50 -2.75
CA GLU A 70 -12.99 0.45 -4.21
C GLU A 70 -12.31 1.60 -4.97
N LYS A 71 -12.23 2.79 -4.38
CA LYS A 71 -11.49 3.91 -4.97
C LYS A 71 -9.99 3.71 -4.81
N THR A 72 -9.58 3.31 -3.61
CA THR A 72 -8.16 3.18 -3.24
C THR A 72 -7.47 2.11 -4.08
N ILE A 73 -8.13 0.98 -4.37
CA ILE A 73 -7.53 -0.12 -5.15
C ILE A 73 -7.08 0.30 -6.56
N THR A 74 -7.71 1.33 -7.15
CA THR A 74 -7.38 1.85 -8.49
C THR A 74 -6.67 3.20 -8.47
N MET A 75 -6.38 3.74 -7.27
CA MET A 75 -5.68 5.02 -7.12
C MET A 75 -4.18 4.79 -7.05
N SER A 76 -3.44 5.48 -7.92
CA SER A 76 -1.98 5.38 -7.93
C SER A 76 -1.34 6.03 -6.70
N PRO A 77 -0.11 5.61 -6.34
CA PRO A 77 0.72 6.25 -5.33
C PRO A 77 0.84 7.77 -5.54
N GLU A 78 1.01 8.21 -6.78
CA GLU A 78 1.12 9.63 -7.13
C GLU A 78 -0.18 10.36 -6.77
N ARG A 79 -1.33 9.77 -7.10
CA ARG A 79 -2.64 10.38 -6.81
C ARG A 79 -2.92 10.45 -5.31
N LEU A 80 -2.56 9.41 -4.55
CA LEU A 80 -2.65 9.43 -3.09
C LEU A 80 -1.69 10.46 -2.49
N GLY A 81 -0.49 10.58 -3.05
CA GLY A 81 0.49 11.60 -2.71
C GLY A 81 -0.04 13.01 -2.93
N GLU A 82 -0.68 13.28 -4.07
CA GLU A 82 -1.33 14.57 -4.36
C GLU A 82 -2.39 14.93 -3.31
N ILE A 83 -3.25 13.98 -2.94
CA ILE A 83 -4.26 14.19 -1.89
C ILE A 83 -3.58 14.56 -0.58
N ARG A 84 -2.50 13.86 -0.21
CA ARG A 84 -1.70 14.20 0.97
C ARG A 84 -1.12 15.61 0.89
N ARG A 85 -0.56 16.02 -0.26
CA ARG A 85 -0.02 17.39 -0.44
C ARG A 85 -1.10 18.45 -0.33
N THR A 86 -2.30 18.20 -0.85
CA THR A 86 -3.45 19.10 -0.65
C THR A 86 -3.81 19.21 0.82
N LYS A 87 -3.88 18.08 1.54
CA LYS A 87 -4.18 18.05 2.98
C LYS A 87 -3.14 18.85 3.79
N GLU A 88 -1.86 18.64 3.52
CA GLU A 88 -0.77 19.38 4.17
C GLU A 88 -0.89 20.89 3.99
N LYS A 89 -1.22 21.35 2.78
CA LYS A 89 -1.41 22.77 2.49
C LYS A 89 -2.62 23.36 3.20
N VAL A 90 -3.77 22.69 3.13
CA VAL A 90 -5.04 23.19 3.69
C VAL A 90 -5.00 23.21 5.21
N GLN A 91 -4.43 22.17 5.82
CA GLN A 91 -4.43 21.99 7.27
C GLN A 91 -3.12 22.44 7.93
N LYS A 92 -2.17 23.00 7.16
CA LYS A 92 -0.83 23.41 7.61
C LYS A 92 -0.09 22.29 8.36
N LEU A 93 -0.21 21.05 7.87
CA LEU A 93 0.47 19.91 8.47
C LEU A 93 1.95 19.86 8.06
N PRO A 94 2.82 19.26 8.88
CA PRO A 94 4.17 18.92 8.46
C PRO A 94 4.16 18.05 7.20
N ARG A 95 5.18 18.24 6.36
CA ARG A 95 5.39 17.40 5.18
C ARG A 95 5.69 15.97 5.62
N LEU A 96 4.85 15.03 5.18
CA LEU A 96 5.10 13.60 5.31
C LEU A 96 5.97 13.15 4.13
N GLU A 97 7.09 12.50 4.43
CA GLU A 97 7.89 11.82 3.42
C GLU A 97 7.23 10.47 3.10
N ILE A 98 6.93 10.23 1.83
CA ILE A 98 6.27 9.01 1.36
C ILE A 98 7.31 8.21 0.57
N ILE A 99 7.80 7.14 1.18
CA ILE A 99 8.88 6.31 0.62
C ILE A 99 8.31 4.91 0.34
N SER A 100 8.48 4.40 -0.87
CA SER A 100 8.13 3.01 -1.18
C SER A 100 8.93 2.07 -0.29
N ASP A 101 8.28 1.07 0.27
CA ASP A 101 9.01 -0.04 0.86
C ASP A 101 9.73 -0.78 -0.27
N SER A 102 10.99 -1.15 -0.05
CA SER A 102 11.77 -1.87 -1.05
C SER A 102 11.38 -3.34 -1.02
N LEU A 103 10.29 -3.70 -1.70
CA LEU A 103 9.94 -5.08 -1.98
C LEU A 103 10.06 -5.29 -3.48
N GLY A 104 11.22 -5.80 -3.92
CA GLY A 104 11.49 -5.89 -5.35
C GLY A 104 12.90 -6.20 -5.81
N ASP A 105 13.92 -6.25 -4.95
CA ASP A 105 15.22 -6.83 -5.33
C ASP A 105 15.18 -8.36 -5.17
N ASN A 106 14.38 -8.98 -6.03
CA ASN A 106 14.58 -10.35 -6.48
C ASN A 106 14.31 -10.41 -7.99
N THR A 107 14.96 -9.52 -8.74
CA THR A 107 15.30 -9.85 -10.13
C THR A 107 16.39 -10.93 -10.10
N LYS A 108 15.97 -12.19 -9.95
CA LYS A 108 16.66 -13.27 -10.66
C LYS A 108 15.81 -13.61 -11.87
N ILE A 109 16.11 -12.92 -12.96
CA ILE A 109 15.87 -13.45 -14.29
C ILE A 109 17.11 -14.28 -14.61
N ALA A 110 16.95 -15.60 -14.59
CA ALA A 110 17.77 -16.54 -15.35
C ALA A 110 16.80 -17.40 -16.15
#